data_AF-A0A8J3UZ39-F1
#
_entry.id   AF-A0A8J3UZ39-F1
#
_cell.length_a   1.000
_cell.length_b   1.000
_cell.length_c   1.000
_cell.angle_alpha   90.00
_cell.angle_beta   90.00
_cell.angle_gamma   90.00
#
_symmetry.space_group_name_H-M   'P 1'
#
loop_
_entity.id
_entity.type
_entity.pdbx_description
1 polymer ?
#
loop_
_entity_poly.entity_id
_entity_poly.type
_entity_poly.pdbx_seq_one_letter_code
_entity_poly.pdbx_strand_id
1 'polypeptide(L)'
;MERDVRALVGDPRWHTLTSDARVHAMSRRMLATPDGTCWLFGAHARWYRLDRGDGRWHLSAPPLHPAVRTATRLLPSAPVIPLPLVPAGPDFAYERGSTQAFVGPDVPGGVTERVRDLLQSHRGLRRDEYPLPGRVFADVFAHDVTSPVAAVWGTIMWCAYAPAFDGNEVLLSMFGEFLGRPLPGDDWVRWLPPTPLDALVSLYAERIRSGAHEAALVLVRLMARTAAVLRADPRFAPRAQALLAMTEPVIARPWVDHDAVAGGAVRQAWLSRCPPHLAGATLRDLSPGEHFRHCLYDLVETLAYVSRRGMDPRATAAALLAADIMNVFVRSSPAGGAATQLYPWLDEEMRHALYAALSNPSHPLRGCWPSEGLLPRALMPPDRHTAAALLGSAYAMGLAWCRLTGTAPPPEGFAVSSAVVPSLIDERDDAWF
;
A
#
# COMPACT_ATOMS: atom_id res chain seq x y z
N MET A 1 1.74 7.65 -25.99
CA MET A 1 1.13 8.49 -24.95
C MET A 1 1.88 8.46 -23.63
N GLU A 2 1.93 7.35 -22.87
CA GLU A 2 2.64 7.33 -21.57
C GLU A 2 4.11 7.76 -21.70
N ARG A 3 4.82 7.20 -22.68
CA ARG A 3 6.18 7.60 -23.04
C ARG A 3 6.29 9.10 -23.36
N ASP A 4 5.32 9.65 -24.06
CA ASP A 4 5.32 11.06 -24.48
C ASP A 4 5.09 12.00 -23.29
N VAL A 5 4.21 11.63 -22.36
CA VAL A 5 4.00 12.38 -21.12
C VAL A 5 5.23 12.25 -20.21
N ARG A 6 5.82 11.06 -20.07
CA ARG A 6 7.06 10.89 -19.31
C ARG A 6 8.20 11.74 -19.88
N ALA A 7 8.34 11.78 -21.21
CA ALA A 7 9.32 12.63 -21.88
C ALA A 7 9.03 14.12 -21.68
N LEU A 8 7.75 14.53 -21.73
CA LEU A 8 7.34 15.91 -21.46
C LEU A 8 7.69 16.34 -20.02
N VAL A 9 7.34 15.50 -19.04
CA VAL A 9 7.54 15.80 -17.61
C VAL A 9 9.01 15.73 -17.22
N GLY A 10 9.79 14.87 -17.89
CA GLY A 10 11.24 14.78 -17.71
C GLY A 10 12.04 15.91 -18.36
N ASP A 11 11.43 16.75 -19.20
CA ASP A 11 12.08 17.94 -19.75
C ASP A 11 12.30 18.97 -18.61
N PRO A 12 13.54 19.46 -18.37
CA PRO A 12 13.80 20.44 -17.31
C PRO A 12 12.94 21.70 -17.39
N ARG A 13 12.47 22.07 -18.59
CA ARG A 13 11.57 23.22 -18.79
C ARG A 13 10.20 23.01 -18.18
N TRP A 14 9.76 21.76 -17.97
CA TRP A 14 8.46 21.44 -17.35
C TRP A 14 8.26 22.15 -16.01
N HIS A 15 9.31 22.20 -15.18
CA HIS A 15 9.27 22.83 -13.87
C HIS A 15 9.21 24.37 -13.93
N THR A 16 9.54 24.97 -15.08
CA THR A 16 9.49 26.42 -15.27
C THR A 16 8.14 26.91 -15.81
N LEU A 17 7.27 25.99 -16.26
CA LEU A 17 5.97 26.33 -16.82
C LEU A 17 4.96 26.75 -15.74
N THR A 18 4.13 27.74 -16.08
CA THR A 18 2.97 28.10 -15.26
C THR A 18 1.97 26.94 -15.19
N SER A 19 1.10 26.94 -14.17
CA SER A 19 0.05 25.94 -14.04
C SER A 19 -0.83 25.85 -15.29
N ASP A 20 -1.21 26.99 -15.88
CA ASP A 20 -2.04 27.02 -17.10
C ASP A 20 -1.30 26.45 -18.31
N ALA A 21 -0.02 26.75 -18.46
CA ALA A 21 0.80 26.19 -19.54
C ALA A 21 0.93 24.67 -19.41
N ARG A 22 1.07 24.14 -18.19
CA ARG A 22 1.08 22.70 -17.94
C ARG A 22 -0.27 22.05 -18.21
N VAL A 23 -1.37 22.66 -17.76
CA VAL A 23 -2.75 22.21 -18.08
C VAL A 23 -2.96 22.16 -19.59
N HIS A 24 -2.57 23.22 -20.32
CA HIS A 24 -2.68 23.27 -21.77
C HIS A 24 -1.79 22.23 -22.47
N ALA A 25 -0.59 21.95 -21.96
CA ALA A 25 0.24 20.89 -22.51
C ALA A 25 -0.37 19.49 -22.30
N MET A 26 -1.01 19.25 -21.16
CA MET A 26 -1.69 17.99 -20.85
C MET A 26 -2.99 17.81 -21.64
N SER A 27 -3.76 18.87 -21.89
CA SER A 27 -5.02 18.80 -22.63
C SER A 27 -4.85 18.27 -24.06
N ARG A 28 -3.71 18.56 -24.69
CA ARG A 28 -3.34 18.06 -26.03
C ARG A 28 -2.92 16.58 -26.05
N ARG A 29 -2.92 15.90 -24.90
CA ARG A 29 -2.49 14.51 -24.70
C ARG A 29 -3.59 13.62 -24.14
N MET A 30 -4.82 14.09 -24.16
CA MET A 30 -5.99 13.32 -23.74
C MET A 30 -6.41 12.35 -24.82
N LEU A 31 -6.85 11.17 -24.40
CA LEU A 31 -7.31 10.11 -25.29
C LEU A 31 -8.81 9.90 -25.10
N ALA A 32 -9.50 9.60 -26.19
CA ALA A 32 -10.83 9.01 -26.15
C ALA A 32 -10.78 7.56 -26.66
N THR A 33 -11.41 6.66 -25.92
CA THR A 33 -11.72 5.30 -26.37
C THR A 33 -12.94 5.31 -27.31
N PRO A 34 -13.20 4.23 -28.08
CA PRO A 34 -14.30 4.18 -29.05
C PRO A 34 -15.70 4.36 -28.46
N ASP A 35 -15.88 3.96 -27.21
CA ASP A 35 -17.08 4.21 -26.42
C ASP A 35 -17.24 5.69 -26.02
N GLY A 36 -16.26 6.54 -26.35
CA GLY A 36 -16.14 7.96 -26.07
C GLY A 36 -15.67 8.30 -24.65
N THR A 37 -15.19 7.33 -23.87
CA THR A 37 -14.64 7.60 -22.54
C THR A 37 -13.32 8.34 -22.67
N CYS A 38 -13.13 9.38 -21.85
CA CYS A 38 -11.93 10.22 -21.87
C CYS A 38 -10.89 9.74 -20.85
N TRP A 39 -9.63 9.73 -21.26
CA TRP A 39 -8.50 9.24 -20.49
C TRP A 39 -7.35 10.25 -20.49
N LEU A 40 -6.66 10.33 -19.36
CA LEU A 40 -5.49 11.18 -19.13
C LEU A 40 -4.43 10.38 -18.40
N PHE A 41 -3.22 10.32 -18.94
CA PHE A 41 -2.05 9.87 -18.17
C PHE A 41 -1.45 11.08 -17.47
N GLY A 42 -1.61 11.14 -16.15
CA GLY A 42 -1.37 12.35 -15.36
C GLY A 42 -0.54 12.08 -14.11
N ALA A 43 -0.89 12.78 -13.04
CA ALA A 43 -0.19 12.74 -11.75
C ALA A 43 0.14 11.31 -11.27
N HIS A 44 1.23 11.20 -10.54
CA HIS A 44 1.79 9.94 -10.04
C HIS A 44 2.13 8.91 -11.13
N ALA A 45 2.28 9.37 -12.38
CA ALA A 45 2.48 8.54 -13.56
C ALA A 45 1.42 7.43 -13.69
N ARG A 46 0.14 7.79 -13.51
CA ARG A 46 -1.01 6.88 -13.64
C ARG A 46 -2.09 7.41 -14.57
N TRP A 47 -2.93 6.47 -15.00
CA TRP A 47 -4.09 6.74 -15.83
C TRP A 47 -5.29 7.20 -15.01
N TYR A 48 -6.00 8.19 -15.54
CA TYR A 48 -7.24 8.72 -15.03
C TYR A 48 -8.31 8.64 -16.11
N ARG A 49 -9.52 8.28 -15.70
CA ARG A 49 -10.72 8.17 -16.53
C ARG A 49 -11.70 9.26 -16.13
N LEU A 50 -12.21 10.03 -17.09
CA LEU A 50 -13.33 10.93 -16.83
C LEU A 50 -14.61 10.11 -16.73
N ASP A 51 -15.24 10.14 -15.57
CA ASP A 51 -16.52 9.51 -15.32
C ASP A 51 -17.64 10.41 -15.87
N ARG A 52 -18.56 9.79 -16.62
CA ARG A 52 -19.67 10.48 -17.27
C ARG A 52 -20.81 10.77 -16.32
N GLY A 53 -21.00 9.93 -15.29
CA GLY A 53 -22.08 10.07 -14.33
C GLY A 53 -21.89 11.25 -13.39
N ASP A 54 -20.67 11.47 -12.89
CA ASP A 54 -20.36 12.54 -11.93
C ASP A 54 -19.49 13.68 -12.49
N GLY A 55 -18.96 13.54 -13.72
CA GLY A 55 -18.10 14.53 -14.36
C GLY A 55 -16.72 14.65 -13.73
N ARG A 56 -16.31 13.70 -12.88
CA ARG A 56 -15.03 13.73 -12.16
C ARG A 56 -14.00 12.82 -12.80
N TRP A 57 -12.74 13.15 -12.57
CA TRP A 57 -11.63 12.32 -12.97
C TRP A 57 -11.33 11.27 -11.91
N HIS A 58 -11.31 10.02 -12.34
CA HIS A 58 -11.06 8.88 -11.48
C HIS A 58 -9.75 8.17 -11.79
N LEU A 59 -8.92 7.92 -10.77
CA LEU A 59 -7.74 7.06 -10.91
C LEU A 59 -8.20 5.68 -11.34
N SER A 60 -7.79 5.24 -12.53
CA SER A 60 -8.35 4.04 -13.16
C SER A 60 -7.35 3.42 -14.11
N ALA A 61 -7.10 2.11 -14.00
CA ALA A 61 -6.16 1.43 -14.90
C ALA A 61 -6.71 1.45 -16.33
N PRO A 62 -5.85 1.63 -17.35
CA PRO A 62 -6.31 1.71 -18.72
C PRO A 62 -6.82 0.34 -19.21
N PRO A 63 -7.72 0.30 -20.20
CA PRO A 63 -8.15 -0.96 -20.80
C PRO A 63 -6.97 -1.68 -21.45
N LEU A 64 -6.86 -2.99 -21.21
CA LEU A 64 -5.78 -3.81 -21.75
C LEU A 64 -6.08 -4.39 -23.14
N HIS A 65 -7.35 -4.41 -23.55
CA HIS A 65 -7.76 -5.02 -24.82
C HIS A 65 -7.10 -4.31 -26.02
N PRO A 66 -6.30 -5.02 -26.85
CA PRO A 66 -5.53 -4.39 -27.92
C PRO A 66 -6.37 -3.60 -28.93
N ALA A 67 -7.58 -4.10 -29.26
CA ALA A 67 -8.47 -3.39 -30.17
C ALA A 67 -8.95 -2.05 -29.61
N VAL A 68 -9.21 -1.98 -28.29
CA VAL A 68 -9.63 -0.73 -27.63
C VAL A 68 -8.48 0.27 -27.66
N ARG A 69 -7.27 -0.18 -27.30
CA ARG A 69 -6.06 0.68 -27.29
C ARG A 69 -5.73 1.21 -28.68
N THR A 70 -5.79 0.37 -29.71
CA THR A 70 -5.47 0.75 -31.10
C THR A 70 -6.52 1.70 -31.71
N ALA A 71 -7.77 1.58 -31.26
CA ALA A 71 -8.86 2.44 -31.69
C ALA A 71 -8.93 3.78 -30.93
N THR A 72 -8.08 4.01 -29.92
CA THR A 72 -8.03 5.30 -29.21
C THR A 72 -7.61 6.44 -30.13
N ARG A 73 -8.15 7.64 -29.89
CA ARG A 73 -7.85 8.86 -30.64
C ARG A 73 -7.56 10.00 -29.69
N LEU A 74 -6.78 10.98 -30.15
CA LEU A 74 -6.64 12.25 -29.44
C LEU A 74 -7.99 12.96 -29.40
N LEU A 75 -8.29 13.60 -28.27
CA LEU A 75 -9.53 14.31 -28.08
C LEU A 75 -9.44 15.72 -28.70
N PRO A 76 -10.34 16.10 -29.65
CA PRO A 76 -10.27 17.41 -30.31
C PRO A 76 -10.60 18.58 -29.39
N SER A 77 -11.56 18.37 -28.47
CA SER A 77 -11.95 19.35 -27.45
C SER A 77 -11.78 18.73 -26.07
N ALA A 78 -10.77 19.20 -25.34
CA ALA A 78 -10.38 18.65 -24.06
C ALA A 78 -11.31 19.15 -22.94
N PRO A 79 -11.93 18.25 -22.14
CA PRO A 79 -12.60 18.66 -20.92
C PRO A 79 -11.59 19.23 -19.93
N VAL A 80 -12.09 20.00 -18.98
CA VAL A 80 -11.25 20.68 -17.97
C VAL A 80 -10.45 19.64 -17.18
N ILE A 81 -9.13 19.86 -17.11
CA ILE A 81 -8.22 19.06 -16.28
C ILE A 81 -8.01 19.78 -14.96
N PRO A 82 -8.43 19.19 -13.82
CA PRO A 82 -8.08 19.72 -12.50
C PRO A 82 -6.56 19.75 -12.29
N LEU A 83 -6.06 20.83 -11.69
CA LEU A 83 -4.62 21.00 -11.42
C LEU A 83 -3.98 19.82 -10.66
N PRO A 84 -4.63 19.15 -9.68
CA PRO A 84 -4.04 18.00 -9.00
C PRO A 84 -3.71 16.80 -9.90
N LEU A 85 -4.29 16.72 -11.11
CA LEU A 85 -4.00 15.66 -12.08
C LEU A 85 -2.84 16.00 -13.01
N VAL A 86 -2.42 17.26 -13.03
CA VAL A 86 -1.31 17.73 -13.85
C VAL A 86 -0.02 17.35 -13.14
N PRO A 87 0.90 16.62 -13.81
CA PRO A 87 2.16 16.22 -13.20
C PRO A 87 2.94 17.41 -12.65
N ALA A 88 3.38 17.31 -11.39
CA ALA A 88 4.28 18.31 -10.80
C ALA A 88 5.73 18.07 -11.24
N GLY A 89 6.05 16.83 -11.62
CA GLY A 89 7.36 16.35 -12.00
C GLY A 89 7.94 15.36 -10.99
N PRO A 90 8.13 15.73 -9.70
CA PRO A 90 8.60 14.81 -8.68
C PRO A 90 7.74 13.55 -8.54
N ASP A 91 6.43 13.65 -8.79
CA ASP A 91 5.50 12.53 -8.76
C ASP A 91 5.76 11.46 -9.84
N PHE A 92 6.50 11.81 -10.90
CA PHE A 92 6.97 10.87 -11.94
C PHE A 92 8.29 10.19 -11.58
N ALA A 93 9.05 10.76 -10.65
CA ALA A 93 10.29 10.19 -10.13
C ALA A 93 10.04 9.18 -8.99
N TYR A 94 8.79 9.02 -8.55
CA TYR A 94 8.43 8.07 -7.50
C TYR A 94 8.58 6.61 -7.97
N GLU A 95 9.57 5.91 -7.41
CA GLU A 95 9.71 4.47 -7.55
C GLU A 95 8.72 3.76 -6.61
N ARG A 96 7.71 3.10 -7.18
CA ARG A 96 6.61 2.48 -6.41
C ARG A 96 7.01 1.23 -5.62
N GLY A 97 8.19 0.67 -5.88
CA GLY A 97 8.62 -0.59 -5.28
C GLY A 97 7.88 -1.80 -5.87
N SER A 98 7.87 -2.90 -5.10
CA SER A 98 7.18 -4.14 -5.45
C SER A 98 5.82 -4.23 -4.75
N THR A 99 4.81 -4.76 -5.46
CA THR A 99 3.47 -5.05 -4.91
C THR A 99 3.37 -6.45 -4.30
N GLN A 100 4.47 -7.19 -4.25
CA GLN A 100 4.50 -8.55 -3.72
C GLN A 100 4.34 -8.58 -2.21
N ALA A 101 3.71 -9.66 -1.75
CA ALA A 101 3.77 -10.06 -0.35
C ALA A 101 5.16 -10.63 0.02
N PHE A 102 5.32 -10.95 1.29
CA PHE A 102 6.47 -11.68 1.83
C PHE A 102 6.15 -13.19 1.96
N VAL A 103 5.29 -13.69 1.07
CA VAL A 103 4.96 -15.11 0.89
C VAL A 103 5.36 -15.47 -0.53
N GLY A 104 6.26 -16.44 -0.68
CA GLY A 104 6.91 -16.72 -1.97
C GLY A 104 8.42 -16.45 -1.88
N PRO A 105 8.95 -15.35 -2.45
CA PRO A 105 10.33 -14.94 -2.21
C PRO A 105 10.52 -14.41 -0.78
N ASP A 106 11.43 -15.02 -0.03
CA ASP A 106 11.79 -14.55 1.31
C ASP A 106 12.39 -13.14 1.30
N VAL A 107 12.46 -12.50 2.46
CA VAL A 107 13.28 -11.29 2.62
C VAL A 107 14.76 -11.65 2.39
N PRO A 108 15.52 -10.88 1.57
CA PRO A 108 16.92 -11.19 1.30
C PRO A 108 17.73 -11.37 2.59
N GLY A 109 18.55 -12.43 2.65
CA GLY A 109 19.34 -12.77 3.86
C GLY A 109 20.18 -11.60 4.40
N GLY A 110 20.83 -10.84 3.51
CA GLY A 110 21.59 -9.66 3.93
C GLY A 110 20.75 -8.52 4.53
N VAL A 111 19.44 -8.49 4.31
CA VAL A 111 18.51 -7.58 5.01
C VAL A 111 18.17 -8.15 6.39
N THR A 112 17.80 -9.44 6.47
CA THR A 112 17.42 -10.08 7.74
C THR A 112 18.58 -10.15 8.74
N GLU A 113 19.80 -10.42 8.29
CA GLU A 113 21.02 -10.39 9.11
C GLU A 113 21.28 -9.00 9.70
N ARG A 114 21.25 -7.95 8.89
CA ARG A 114 21.47 -6.58 9.37
C ARG A 114 20.39 -6.09 10.33
N VAL A 115 19.13 -6.51 10.13
CA VAL A 115 18.05 -6.25 11.10
C VAL A 115 18.30 -7.00 12.40
N ARG A 116 18.74 -8.26 12.33
CA ARG A 116 19.10 -9.06 13.51
C ARG A 116 20.22 -8.40 14.32
N ASP A 117 21.25 -7.89 13.67
CA ASP A 117 22.35 -7.17 14.34
C ASP A 117 21.86 -5.92 15.08
N LEU A 118 20.95 -5.15 14.45
CA LEU A 118 20.32 -3.99 15.09
C LEU A 118 19.52 -4.41 16.32
N LEU A 119 18.72 -5.48 16.22
CA LEU A 119 17.91 -5.98 17.32
C LEU A 119 18.78 -6.48 18.48
N GLN A 120 19.79 -7.30 18.21
CA GLN A 120 20.72 -7.85 19.21
C GLN A 120 21.48 -6.75 19.95
N SER A 121 21.87 -5.68 19.25
CA SER A 121 22.61 -4.55 19.85
C SER A 121 21.76 -3.73 20.83
N HIS A 122 20.43 -3.80 20.77
CA HIS A 122 19.53 -2.93 21.55
C HIS A 122 18.55 -3.69 22.46
N ARG A 123 18.45 -5.03 22.36
CA ARG A 123 17.51 -5.83 23.18
C ARG A 123 17.82 -5.82 24.69
N GLY A 124 19.06 -5.52 25.08
CA GLY A 124 19.49 -5.46 26.48
C GLY A 124 19.24 -4.11 27.17
N LEU A 125 18.67 -3.13 26.48
CA LEU A 125 18.37 -1.82 27.05
C LEU A 125 17.25 -1.93 28.09
N ARG A 126 17.34 -1.11 29.15
CA ARG A 126 16.46 -1.23 30.31
C ARG A 126 15.11 -0.57 30.07
N ARG A 127 14.07 -1.16 30.68
CA ARG A 127 12.67 -0.73 30.50
C ARG A 127 12.34 0.61 31.15
N ASP A 128 13.01 0.98 32.23
CA ASP A 128 12.89 2.30 32.87
C ASP A 128 13.36 3.43 31.92
N GLU A 129 14.46 3.20 31.21
CA GLU A 129 14.98 4.14 30.21
C GLU A 129 14.17 4.10 28.90
N TYR A 130 13.65 2.92 28.53
CA TYR A 130 12.92 2.68 27.28
C TYR A 130 11.59 1.93 27.48
N PRO A 131 10.60 2.51 28.18
CA PRO A 131 9.28 1.92 28.34
C PRO A 131 8.56 1.93 27.00
N LEU A 132 7.59 1.03 26.85
CA LEU A 132 6.79 0.90 25.64
C LEU A 132 5.48 1.68 25.78
N PRO A 133 5.32 2.84 25.12
CA PRO A 133 4.10 3.63 25.23
C PRO A 133 2.97 3.11 24.33
N GLY A 134 1.73 3.29 24.81
CA GLY A 134 0.52 3.10 24.01
C GLY A 134 0.07 1.64 23.84
N ARG A 135 -1.12 1.47 23.25
CA ARG A 135 -1.77 0.15 23.11
C ARG A 135 -1.30 -0.65 21.89
N VAL A 136 -0.92 0.03 20.80
CA VAL A 136 -0.59 -0.62 19.51
C VAL A 136 0.48 -1.69 19.64
N PHE A 137 1.55 -1.41 20.38
CA PHE A 137 2.63 -2.38 20.60
C PHE A 137 2.36 -3.31 21.79
N ALA A 138 1.56 -2.87 22.77
CA ALA A 138 1.16 -3.71 23.90
C ALA A 138 0.30 -4.92 23.49
N ASP A 139 -0.46 -4.82 22.39
CA ASP A 139 -1.24 -5.94 21.84
C ASP A 139 -0.39 -6.97 21.08
N VAL A 140 0.88 -6.65 20.81
CA VAL A 140 1.83 -7.47 20.04
C VAL A 140 2.88 -8.11 20.96
N PHE A 141 3.46 -7.31 21.86
CA PHE A 141 4.63 -7.69 22.63
C PHE A 141 4.29 -8.11 24.06
N ALA A 142 5.18 -8.93 24.64
CA ALA A 142 5.16 -9.26 26.04
C ALA A 142 5.39 -7.99 26.88
N HIS A 143 4.89 -8.01 28.10
CA HIS A 143 4.88 -6.85 28.99
C HIS A 143 6.27 -6.25 29.30
N ASP A 144 7.34 -7.03 29.19
CA ASP A 144 8.72 -6.69 29.51
C ASP A 144 9.51 -6.11 28.33
N VAL A 145 8.93 -6.09 27.13
CA VAL A 145 9.56 -5.56 25.92
C VAL A 145 9.74 -4.04 25.98
N THR A 146 10.86 -3.57 25.43
CA THR A 146 11.27 -2.16 25.45
C THR A 146 11.02 -1.46 24.11
N SER A 147 10.96 -0.12 24.15
CA SER A 147 10.74 0.71 22.95
C SER A 147 11.70 0.45 21.78
N PRO A 148 13.00 0.14 21.97
CA PRO A 148 13.91 -0.21 20.88
C PRO A 148 13.45 -1.40 20.03
N VAL A 149 12.99 -2.48 20.66
CA VAL A 149 12.46 -3.66 19.95
C VAL A 149 11.23 -3.27 19.14
N ALA A 150 10.32 -2.52 19.75
CA ALA A 150 9.12 -2.02 19.09
C ALA A 150 9.42 -1.02 17.96
N ALA A 151 10.50 -0.24 18.06
CA ALA A 151 10.93 0.68 17.02
C ALA A 151 11.41 -0.08 15.77
N VAL A 152 12.15 -1.18 15.94
CA VAL A 152 12.57 -2.04 14.81
C VAL A 152 11.35 -2.71 14.17
N TRP A 153 10.53 -3.40 14.95
CA TRP A 153 9.30 -4.05 14.46
C TRP A 153 8.35 -3.07 13.77
N GLY A 154 8.06 -1.96 14.44
CA GLY A 154 7.17 -0.93 13.93
C GLY A 154 7.70 -0.32 12.63
N THR A 155 9.03 -0.19 12.49
CA THR A 155 9.63 0.31 11.25
C THR A 155 9.45 -0.70 10.11
N ILE A 156 9.65 -2.00 10.36
CA ILE A 156 9.40 -3.06 9.39
C ILE A 156 7.95 -3.04 8.93
N MET A 157 7.01 -3.09 9.89
CA MET A 157 5.57 -3.15 9.61
C MET A 157 5.03 -1.85 9.00
N TRP A 158 5.60 -0.70 9.34
CA TRP A 158 5.24 0.56 8.70
C TRP A 158 5.82 0.63 7.29
N CYS A 159 7.03 0.12 7.02
CA CYS A 159 7.63 0.18 5.68
C CYS A 159 7.05 -0.84 4.70
N ALA A 160 6.50 -1.96 5.19
CA ALA A 160 5.95 -3.03 4.37
C ALA A 160 4.82 -2.52 3.46
N TYR A 161 4.88 -2.85 2.16
CA TYR A 161 3.76 -2.64 1.24
C TYR A 161 2.51 -3.42 1.68
N ALA A 162 2.68 -4.74 1.87
CA ALA A 162 1.66 -5.66 2.31
C ALA A 162 2.27 -6.62 3.37
N PRO A 163 2.06 -6.39 4.67
CA PRO A 163 2.63 -7.22 5.75
C PRO A 163 1.95 -8.60 5.90
N ALA A 164 1.93 -9.37 4.81
CA ALA A 164 1.62 -10.79 4.80
C ALA A 164 2.93 -11.55 4.58
N PHE A 165 3.33 -12.37 5.55
CA PHE A 165 4.63 -13.06 5.59
C PHE A 165 4.47 -14.57 5.64
N ASP A 166 5.42 -15.30 5.07
CA ASP A 166 5.53 -16.74 5.30
C ASP A 166 5.59 -17.03 6.81
N GLY A 167 4.93 -18.10 7.25
CA GLY A 167 4.90 -18.56 8.63
C GLY A 167 6.29 -18.78 9.23
N ASN A 168 7.27 -19.11 8.39
CA ASN A 168 8.67 -19.35 8.75
C ASN A 168 9.62 -18.21 8.35
N GLU A 169 9.08 -17.04 7.97
CA GLU A 169 9.91 -15.91 7.56
C GLU A 169 10.88 -15.50 8.68
N VAL A 170 12.17 -15.55 8.37
CA VAL A 170 13.28 -15.27 9.28
C VAL A 170 13.15 -13.88 9.92
N LEU A 171 12.66 -12.90 9.15
CA LEU A 171 12.43 -11.55 9.63
C LEU A 171 11.42 -11.49 10.80
N LEU A 172 10.42 -12.38 10.81
CA LEU A 172 9.44 -12.46 11.90
C LEU A 172 9.94 -13.34 13.05
N SER A 173 10.56 -14.49 12.74
CA SER A 173 10.99 -15.46 13.74
C SER A 173 12.00 -14.87 14.73
N MET A 174 12.82 -13.89 14.32
CA MET A 174 13.77 -13.23 15.23
C MET A 174 13.09 -12.43 16.36
N PHE A 175 11.79 -12.13 16.23
CA PHE A 175 11.03 -11.44 17.27
C PHE A 175 10.33 -12.41 18.24
N GLY A 176 10.40 -13.72 18.02
CA GLY A 176 9.60 -14.72 18.76
C GLY A 176 9.73 -14.61 20.28
N GLU A 177 10.91 -14.31 20.81
CA GLU A 177 11.14 -14.14 22.25
C GLU A 177 10.47 -12.91 22.87
N PHE A 178 10.08 -11.92 22.05
CA PHE A 178 9.49 -10.67 22.51
C PHE A 178 7.96 -10.69 22.41
N LEU A 179 7.36 -11.61 21.66
CA LEU A 179 5.92 -11.58 21.39
C LEU A 179 5.12 -11.97 22.63
N GLY A 180 4.03 -11.24 22.91
CA GLY A 180 3.15 -11.54 24.05
C GLY A 180 2.22 -12.72 23.79
N ARG A 181 2.03 -13.05 22.52
CA ARG A 181 1.26 -14.18 22.01
C ARG A 181 1.83 -14.62 20.66
N PRO A 182 1.60 -15.88 20.23
CA PRO A 182 1.91 -16.28 18.87
C PRO A 182 1.29 -15.32 17.84
N LEU A 183 2.00 -15.06 16.74
CA LEU A 183 1.48 -14.22 15.67
C LEU A 183 0.23 -14.83 15.05
N PRO A 184 -0.78 -14.01 14.69
CA PRO A 184 -1.99 -14.49 14.05
C PRO A 184 -1.70 -15.05 12.65
N GLY A 185 -2.52 -16.01 12.22
CA GLY A 185 -2.39 -16.69 10.93
C GLY A 185 -2.32 -18.21 11.07
N ASP A 186 -2.41 -18.92 9.96
CA ASP A 186 -2.15 -20.37 9.91
C ASP A 186 -0.64 -20.65 9.92
N ASP A 187 -0.24 -21.92 9.87
CA ASP A 187 1.18 -22.29 9.87
C ASP A 187 1.95 -21.78 8.63
N TRP A 188 1.25 -21.30 7.59
CA TRP A 188 1.82 -20.92 6.31
C TRP A 188 1.94 -19.42 6.09
N VAL A 189 0.97 -18.61 6.54
CA VAL A 189 0.97 -17.16 6.35
C VAL A 189 0.56 -16.43 7.62
N ARG A 190 1.39 -15.45 8.00
CA ARG A 190 1.09 -14.48 9.06
C ARG A 190 0.53 -13.21 8.47
N TRP A 191 -0.73 -12.90 8.79
CA TRP A 191 -1.45 -11.71 8.35
C TRP A 191 -1.31 -10.61 9.38
N LEU A 192 -0.34 -9.72 9.21
CA LEU A 192 -0.03 -8.71 10.23
C LEU A 192 -0.66 -7.37 9.89
N PRO A 193 -1.28 -6.65 10.85
CA PRO A 193 -1.72 -5.29 10.59
C PRO A 193 -0.50 -4.37 10.46
N PRO A 194 -0.49 -3.46 9.48
CA PRO A 194 0.63 -2.55 9.31
C PRO A 194 0.66 -1.50 10.42
N THR A 195 1.85 -1.22 10.99
CA THR A 195 2.01 -0.20 12.03
C THR A 195 1.66 1.20 11.49
N PRO A 196 0.87 2.01 12.21
CA PRO A 196 0.59 3.39 11.84
C PRO A 196 1.78 4.30 12.21
N LEU A 197 1.99 5.39 11.46
CA LEU A 197 3.10 6.32 11.74
C LEU A 197 3.01 6.91 13.17
N ASP A 198 1.79 7.15 13.67
CA ASP A 198 1.55 7.64 15.02
C ASP A 198 2.16 6.75 16.11
N ALA A 199 2.20 5.43 15.91
CA ALA A 199 2.78 4.51 16.88
C ALA A 199 4.30 4.70 16.97
N LEU A 200 4.99 4.83 15.83
CA LEU A 200 6.43 5.11 15.79
C LEU A 200 6.76 6.47 16.39
N VAL A 201 6.02 7.50 15.98
CA VAL A 201 6.18 8.86 16.50
C VAL A 201 5.92 8.91 18.01
N SER A 202 5.01 8.09 18.54
CA SER A 202 4.73 8.03 19.97
C SER A 202 5.91 7.51 20.78
N LEU A 203 6.69 6.55 20.27
CA LEU A 203 7.92 6.07 20.92
C LEU A 203 8.91 7.22 21.15
N TYR A 204 9.10 8.06 20.13
CA TYR A 204 9.97 9.23 20.18
C TYR A 204 9.40 10.36 21.05
N ALA A 205 8.16 10.77 20.79
CA ALA A 205 7.54 11.93 21.43
C ALA A 205 7.36 11.73 22.94
N GLU A 206 7.12 10.49 23.38
CA GLU A 206 6.99 10.18 24.79
C GLU A 206 8.32 10.37 25.54
N ARG A 207 9.45 9.95 24.97
CA ARG A 207 10.78 10.20 25.54
C ARG A 207 11.14 11.69 25.59
N ILE A 208 10.76 12.48 24.59
CA ILE A 208 10.95 13.95 24.65
C ILE A 208 10.12 14.55 25.79
N ARG A 209 8.85 14.16 25.94
CA ARG A 209 7.99 14.67 27.02
C ARG A 209 8.52 14.32 28.42
N SER A 210 9.18 13.18 28.57
CA SER A 210 9.79 12.78 29.84
C SER A 210 11.16 13.43 30.10
N GLY A 211 11.64 14.33 29.23
CA GLY A 211 12.97 14.94 29.30
C GLY A 211 14.12 13.99 28.94
N ALA A 212 13.82 12.77 28.47
CA ALA A 212 14.80 11.76 28.10
C ALA A 212 15.26 11.93 26.64
N HIS A 213 15.85 13.09 26.33
CA HIS A 213 16.17 13.48 24.94
C HIS A 213 17.17 12.53 24.25
N GLU A 214 18.17 12.02 24.97
CA GLU A 214 19.13 11.06 24.42
C GLU A 214 18.46 9.74 24.04
N ALA A 215 17.60 9.20 24.91
CA ALA A 215 16.82 8.00 24.62
C ALA A 215 15.89 8.20 23.41
N ALA A 216 15.28 9.39 23.29
CA ALA A 216 14.48 9.76 22.13
C ALA A 216 15.32 9.72 20.83
N LEU A 217 16.52 10.28 20.86
CA LEU A 217 17.44 10.30 19.72
C LEU A 217 17.92 8.88 19.35
N VAL A 218 18.17 8.02 20.33
CA VAL A 218 18.49 6.59 20.11
C VAL A 218 17.37 5.90 19.34
N LEU A 219 16.10 6.10 19.73
CA LEU A 219 14.95 5.51 19.05
C LEU A 219 14.82 5.99 17.60
N VAL A 220 14.96 7.30 17.35
CA VAL A 220 14.90 7.85 15.99
C VAL A 220 16.04 7.34 15.12
N ARG A 221 17.27 7.27 15.67
CA ARG A 221 18.42 6.67 14.97
C ARG A 221 18.18 5.20 14.66
N LEU A 222 17.55 4.45 15.57
CA LEU A 222 17.23 3.04 15.35
C LEU A 222 16.17 2.86 14.24
N MET A 223 15.12 3.69 14.22
CA MET A 223 14.14 3.72 13.13
C MET A 223 14.83 4.01 11.79
N ALA A 224 15.68 5.05 11.74
CA ALA A 224 16.41 5.42 10.52
C ALA A 224 17.37 4.32 10.06
N ARG A 225 18.14 3.70 10.96
CA ARG A 225 19.04 2.58 10.62
C ARG A 225 18.27 1.37 10.11
N THR A 226 17.14 1.05 10.72
CA THR A 226 16.26 -0.04 10.27
C THR A 226 15.73 0.26 8.87
N ALA A 227 15.21 1.47 8.62
CA ALA A 227 14.76 1.89 7.30
C ALA A 227 15.89 1.85 6.24
N ALA A 228 17.11 2.28 6.59
CA ALA A 228 18.26 2.22 5.71
C ALA A 228 18.58 0.79 5.25
N VAL A 229 18.44 -0.19 6.16
CA VAL A 229 18.61 -1.62 5.84
C VAL A 229 17.47 -2.11 4.93
N LEU A 230 16.22 -1.79 5.30
CA LEU A 230 15.03 -2.23 4.56
C LEU A 230 14.96 -1.68 3.13
N ARG A 231 15.56 -0.50 2.87
CA ARG A 231 15.58 0.11 1.53
C ARG A 231 16.19 -0.80 0.45
N ALA A 232 17.00 -1.79 0.83
CA ALA A 232 17.59 -2.75 -0.12
C ALA A 232 16.57 -3.73 -0.74
N ASP A 233 15.37 -3.86 -0.16
CA ASP A 233 14.29 -4.70 -0.69
C ASP A 233 13.17 -3.82 -1.28
N PRO A 234 12.79 -4.01 -2.56
CA PRO A 234 11.76 -3.21 -3.23
C PRO A 234 10.39 -3.18 -2.54
N ARG A 235 10.05 -4.18 -1.71
CA ARG A 235 8.78 -4.25 -0.97
C ARG A 235 8.70 -3.29 0.21
N PHE A 236 9.86 -2.83 0.70
CA PHE A 236 9.96 -1.82 1.77
C PHE A 236 10.46 -0.46 1.27
N ALA A 237 11.22 -0.44 0.17
CA ALA A 237 12.03 0.69 -0.26
C ALA A 237 11.32 2.05 -0.30
N PRO A 238 10.10 2.20 -0.87
CA PRO A 238 9.48 3.51 -1.01
C PRO A 238 9.18 4.17 0.35
N ARG A 239 8.63 3.38 1.28
CA ARG A 239 8.32 3.88 2.63
C ARG A 239 9.60 4.01 3.46
N ALA A 240 10.55 3.09 3.35
CA ALA A 240 11.85 3.22 3.99
C ALA A 240 12.57 4.53 3.61
N GLN A 241 12.57 4.91 2.33
CA GLN A 241 13.10 6.19 1.87
C GLN A 241 12.34 7.38 2.47
N ALA A 242 11.02 7.30 2.54
CA ALA A 242 10.21 8.34 3.16
C ALA A 242 10.56 8.50 4.65
N LEU A 243 10.67 7.41 5.42
CA LEU A 243 11.02 7.49 6.85
C LEU A 243 12.42 8.05 7.08
N LEU A 244 13.39 7.70 6.23
CA LEU A 244 14.73 8.30 6.27
C LEU A 244 14.65 9.82 6.13
N ALA A 245 13.92 10.31 5.13
CA ALA A 245 13.78 11.75 4.91
C ALA A 245 13.02 12.46 6.06
N MET A 246 12.07 11.79 6.71
CA MET A 246 11.35 12.34 7.87
C MET A 246 12.24 12.44 9.12
N THR A 247 13.12 11.46 9.32
CA THR A 247 13.91 11.29 10.55
C THR A 247 15.28 11.96 10.49
N GLU A 248 15.88 12.09 9.31
CA GLU A 248 17.19 12.72 9.12
C GLU A 248 17.30 14.13 9.75
N PRO A 249 16.32 15.04 9.58
CA PRO A 249 16.36 16.36 10.23
C PRO A 249 16.41 16.29 11.75
N VAL A 250 15.75 15.30 12.36
CA VAL A 250 15.74 15.08 13.82
C VAL A 250 17.10 14.58 14.30
N ILE A 251 17.73 13.70 13.54
CA ILE A 251 19.06 13.18 13.85
C ILE A 251 20.12 14.29 13.75
N ALA A 252 20.01 15.17 12.74
CA ALA A 252 20.92 16.29 12.55
C ALA A 252 20.69 17.42 13.57
N ARG A 253 19.43 17.65 13.97
CA ARG A 253 19.02 18.71 14.90
C ARG A 253 18.01 18.14 15.91
N PRO A 254 18.48 17.58 17.04
CA PRO A 254 17.61 16.88 18.01
C PRO A 254 16.43 17.70 18.53
N TRP A 255 16.54 19.03 18.55
CA TRP A 255 15.48 19.93 19.02
C TRP A 255 14.41 20.27 17.99
N VAL A 256 14.56 19.85 16.72
CA VAL A 256 13.69 20.28 15.60
C VAL A 256 12.20 19.97 15.79
N ASP A 257 11.88 18.98 16.63
CA ASP A 257 10.52 18.54 16.92
C ASP A 257 9.98 18.99 18.28
N HIS A 258 10.74 19.74 19.09
CA HIS A 258 10.31 20.08 20.46
C HIS A 258 8.95 20.81 20.49
N ASP A 259 8.75 21.79 19.61
CA ASP A 259 7.46 22.51 19.51
C ASP A 259 6.34 21.58 19.02
N ALA A 260 6.65 20.69 18.07
CA ALA A 260 5.70 19.72 17.57
C ALA A 260 5.33 18.68 18.64
N VAL A 261 6.25 18.33 19.55
CA VAL A 261 5.96 17.46 20.70
C VAL A 261 5.03 18.17 21.68
N ALA A 262 5.31 19.44 22.00
CA ALA A 262 4.47 20.25 22.89
C ALA A 262 3.04 20.42 22.33
N GLY A 263 2.91 20.61 21.01
CA GLY A 263 1.63 20.75 20.33
C GLY A 263 0.96 19.44 19.88
N GLY A 264 1.54 18.26 20.15
CA GLY A 264 1.00 16.97 19.71
C GLY A 264 1.00 16.77 18.18
N ALA A 265 1.83 17.49 17.44
CA ALA A 265 1.84 17.57 15.98
C ALA A 265 3.06 16.88 15.32
N VAL A 266 3.83 16.09 16.06
CA VAL A 266 5.08 15.45 15.58
C VAL A 266 4.86 14.65 14.30
N ARG A 267 3.74 13.90 14.19
CA ARG A 267 3.42 13.17 12.97
C ARG A 267 3.32 14.08 11.75
N GLN A 268 2.66 15.23 11.89
CA GLN A 268 2.52 16.18 10.78
C GLN A 268 3.86 16.86 10.47
N ALA A 269 4.67 17.14 11.48
CA ALA A 269 6.03 17.64 11.30
C ALA A 269 6.93 16.64 10.56
N TRP A 270 6.75 15.33 10.80
CA TRP A 270 7.45 14.29 10.05
C TRP A 270 6.95 14.21 8.62
N LEU A 271 5.63 14.10 8.41
CA LEU A 271 5.04 14.01 7.07
C LEU A 271 5.38 15.22 6.18
N SER A 272 5.46 16.44 6.75
CA SER A 272 5.80 17.65 5.99
C SER A 272 7.25 17.70 5.51
N ARG A 273 8.15 16.89 6.10
CA ARG A 273 9.55 16.74 5.65
C ARG A 273 9.70 15.79 4.48
N CYS A 274 8.67 14.99 4.18
CA CYS A 274 8.72 14.03 3.08
C CYS A 274 8.92 14.76 1.74
N PRO A 275 9.98 14.46 0.98
CA PRO A 275 10.21 15.07 -0.32
C PRO A 275 9.03 14.82 -1.27
N PRO A 276 8.70 15.76 -2.17
CA PRO A 276 7.54 15.62 -3.06
C PRO A 276 7.52 14.34 -3.91
N HIS A 277 8.70 13.82 -4.30
CA HIS A 277 8.80 12.57 -5.06
C HIS A 277 8.45 11.32 -4.24
N LEU A 278 8.42 11.39 -2.90
CA LEU A 278 8.03 10.29 -2.00
C LEU A 278 6.61 10.47 -1.43
N ALA A 279 5.86 11.49 -1.86
CA ALA A 279 4.51 11.75 -1.37
C ALA A 279 3.57 10.53 -1.53
N GLY A 280 3.77 9.73 -2.58
CA GLY A 280 3.06 8.47 -2.82
C GLY A 280 3.22 7.45 -1.68
N ALA A 281 4.41 7.37 -1.09
CA ALA A 281 4.72 6.43 0.00
C ALA A 281 3.95 6.76 1.29
N THR A 282 3.55 8.02 1.47
CA THR A 282 2.87 8.53 2.66
C THR A 282 1.37 8.66 2.52
N LEU A 283 0.79 8.30 1.36
CA LEU A 283 -0.65 8.42 1.10
C LEU A 283 -1.50 7.69 2.15
N ARG A 284 -1.07 6.50 2.59
CA ARG A 284 -1.76 5.75 3.65
C ARG A 284 -1.97 6.57 4.92
N ASP A 285 -1.01 7.42 5.23
CA ASP A 285 -1.04 8.28 6.40
C ASP A 285 -1.79 9.60 6.08
N LEU A 286 -1.60 10.20 4.90
CA LEU A 286 -2.19 11.51 4.57
C LEU A 286 -3.66 11.46 4.09
N SER A 287 -4.01 10.47 3.28
CA SER A 287 -5.32 10.36 2.64
C SER A 287 -5.68 8.88 2.44
N PRO A 288 -6.41 8.26 3.39
CA PRO A 288 -6.82 6.86 3.29
C PRO A 288 -7.58 6.53 1.99
N GLY A 289 -8.38 7.46 1.49
CA GLY A 289 -9.14 7.26 0.26
C GLY A 289 -8.30 7.30 -1.01
N GLU A 290 -7.33 8.21 -1.12
CA GLU A 290 -6.37 8.18 -2.23
C GLU A 290 -5.49 6.93 -2.15
N HIS A 291 -5.07 6.52 -0.94
CA HIS A 291 -4.35 5.27 -0.76
C HIS A 291 -5.16 4.05 -1.24
N PHE A 292 -6.46 3.98 -0.89
CA PHE A 292 -7.36 2.95 -1.40
C PHE A 292 -7.40 2.92 -2.93
N ARG A 293 -7.56 4.08 -3.59
CA ARG A 293 -7.57 4.15 -5.06
C ARG A 293 -6.27 3.66 -5.68
N HIS A 294 -5.13 3.98 -5.07
CA HIS A 294 -3.83 3.50 -5.53
C HIS A 294 -3.67 1.98 -5.36
N CYS A 295 -4.05 1.42 -4.21
CA CYS A 295 -4.04 -0.03 -4.01
C CYS A 295 -4.99 -0.75 -4.97
N LEU A 296 -6.15 -0.15 -5.31
CA LEU A 296 -7.09 -0.76 -6.26
C LEU A 296 -6.48 -0.80 -7.65
N TYR A 297 -5.84 0.29 -8.04
CA TYR A 297 -5.09 0.35 -9.29
C TYR A 297 -3.97 -0.69 -9.34
N ASP A 298 -3.22 -0.89 -8.25
CA ASP A 298 -2.16 -1.92 -8.15
C ASP A 298 -2.74 -3.34 -8.33
N LEU A 299 -3.90 -3.61 -7.72
CA LEU A 299 -4.60 -4.88 -7.87
C LEU A 299 -5.04 -5.10 -9.32
N VAL A 300 -5.60 -4.07 -9.98
CA VAL A 300 -6.01 -4.17 -11.39
C VAL A 300 -4.80 -4.39 -12.31
N GLU A 301 -3.68 -3.70 -12.07
CA GLU A 301 -2.42 -3.92 -12.81
C GLU A 301 -1.92 -5.36 -12.62
N THR A 302 -1.99 -5.87 -11.40
CA THR A 302 -1.58 -7.24 -11.09
C THR A 302 -2.46 -8.28 -11.77
N LEU A 303 -3.77 -8.02 -11.87
CA LEU A 303 -4.73 -8.86 -12.58
C LEU A 303 -4.62 -8.76 -14.11
N ALA A 304 -3.67 -8.01 -14.67
CA ALA A 304 -3.55 -7.82 -16.12
C ALA A 304 -3.51 -9.15 -16.90
N TYR A 305 -3.01 -10.24 -16.33
CA TYR A 305 -2.95 -11.55 -16.97
C TYR A 305 -4.34 -12.14 -17.28
N VAL A 306 -5.40 -11.79 -16.55
CA VAL A 306 -6.76 -12.31 -16.80
C VAL A 306 -7.34 -11.81 -18.13
N SER A 307 -6.82 -10.69 -18.65
CA SER A 307 -7.22 -10.17 -19.96
C SER A 307 -6.95 -11.15 -21.10
N ARG A 308 -5.90 -11.97 -21.00
CA ARG A 308 -5.60 -13.02 -21.99
C ARG A 308 -6.64 -14.14 -22.00
N ARG A 309 -7.44 -14.25 -20.93
CA ARG A 309 -8.53 -15.20 -20.75
C ARG A 309 -9.91 -14.58 -21.08
N GLY A 310 -9.92 -13.37 -21.67
CA GLY A 310 -11.14 -12.68 -22.07
C GLY A 310 -11.88 -11.96 -20.92
N MET A 311 -11.28 -11.88 -19.74
CA MET A 311 -11.87 -11.19 -18.58
C MET A 311 -11.38 -9.76 -18.50
N ASP A 312 -12.24 -8.84 -18.05
CA ASP A 312 -11.82 -7.47 -17.74
C ASP A 312 -11.16 -7.42 -16.34
N PRO A 313 -9.87 -7.02 -16.22
CA PRO A 313 -9.20 -6.90 -14.92
C PRO A 313 -9.90 -5.94 -13.95
N ARG A 314 -10.55 -4.88 -14.45
CA ARG A 314 -11.25 -3.90 -13.60
C ARG A 314 -12.49 -4.52 -12.98
N ALA A 315 -13.38 -5.10 -13.78
CA ALA A 315 -14.54 -5.83 -13.27
C ALA A 315 -14.14 -7.00 -12.35
N THR A 316 -13.04 -7.69 -12.65
CA THR A 316 -12.49 -8.76 -11.81
C THR A 316 -12.04 -8.22 -10.44
N ALA A 317 -11.29 -7.11 -10.40
CA ALA A 317 -10.90 -6.48 -9.14
C ALA A 317 -12.11 -6.04 -8.31
N ALA A 318 -13.16 -5.49 -8.94
CA ALA A 318 -14.41 -5.14 -8.27
C ALA A 318 -15.08 -6.37 -7.65
N ALA A 319 -15.08 -7.51 -8.37
CA ALA A 319 -15.65 -8.75 -7.89
C ALA A 319 -14.88 -9.34 -6.71
N LEU A 320 -13.54 -9.28 -6.73
CA LEU A 320 -12.69 -9.72 -5.63
C LEU A 320 -12.87 -8.83 -4.40
N LEU A 321 -12.91 -7.50 -4.58
CA LEU A 321 -13.25 -6.56 -3.50
C LEU A 321 -14.63 -6.87 -2.88
N ALA A 322 -15.61 -7.19 -3.72
CA ALA A 322 -16.94 -7.58 -3.27
C ALA A 322 -16.89 -8.86 -2.40
N ALA A 323 -16.06 -9.83 -2.78
CA ALA A 323 -15.88 -11.08 -2.05
C ALA A 323 -15.31 -10.84 -0.65
N ASP A 324 -14.28 -9.98 -0.54
CA ASP A 324 -13.66 -9.63 0.74
C ASP A 324 -14.61 -8.83 1.65
N ILE A 325 -15.32 -7.84 1.10
CA ILE A 325 -16.33 -7.08 1.86
C ILE A 325 -17.41 -8.05 2.38
N MET A 326 -17.93 -8.93 1.52
CA MET A 326 -18.93 -9.89 1.95
C MET A 326 -18.38 -10.84 3.02
N ASN A 327 -17.15 -11.35 2.87
CA ASN A 327 -16.54 -12.22 3.86
C ASN A 327 -16.41 -11.56 5.24
N VAL A 328 -15.96 -10.30 5.29
CA VAL A 328 -15.80 -9.56 6.56
C VAL A 328 -17.15 -9.23 7.20
N PHE A 329 -18.16 -8.83 6.42
CA PHE A 329 -19.45 -8.41 6.96
C PHE A 329 -20.46 -9.53 7.18
N VAL A 330 -20.36 -10.68 6.48
CA VAL A 330 -21.07 -11.91 6.88
C VAL A 330 -20.70 -12.29 8.32
N ARG A 331 -19.48 -11.95 8.75
CA ARG A 331 -18.99 -12.18 10.12
C ARG A 331 -19.31 -11.05 11.10
N SER A 332 -19.83 -9.91 10.65
CA SER A 332 -19.95 -8.69 11.48
C SER A 332 -21.05 -7.72 11.00
N SER A 333 -22.34 -8.12 10.99
CA SER A 333 -23.50 -7.21 10.75
C SER A 333 -23.49 -6.48 9.37
N PRO A 334 -24.57 -5.80 8.89
CA PRO A 334 -24.86 -5.80 7.45
C PRO A 334 -23.84 -5.05 6.57
N ALA A 335 -23.35 -5.76 5.55
CA ALA A 335 -22.33 -5.36 4.57
C ALA A 335 -22.57 -4.06 3.81
N GLY A 336 -23.80 -3.53 3.83
CA GLY A 336 -24.18 -2.33 3.08
C GLY A 336 -23.47 -1.05 3.53
N GLY A 337 -23.04 -0.99 4.80
CA GLY A 337 -22.41 0.20 5.38
C GLY A 337 -21.04 0.54 4.79
N ALA A 338 -20.17 -0.46 4.62
CA ALA A 338 -18.82 -0.24 4.09
C ALA A 338 -18.79 0.02 2.59
N ALA A 339 -19.53 -0.76 1.79
CA ALA A 339 -19.57 -0.58 0.33
C ALA A 339 -19.97 0.86 -0.06
N THR A 340 -20.96 1.42 0.64
CA THR A 340 -21.43 2.79 0.40
C THR A 340 -20.35 3.85 0.66
N GLN A 341 -19.46 3.63 1.63
CA GLN A 341 -18.33 4.53 1.90
C GLN A 341 -17.23 4.46 0.83
N LEU A 342 -17.14 3.34 0.09
CA LEU A 342 -16.16 3.17 -0.99
C LEU A 342 -16.61 3.83 -2.30
N TYR A 343 -17.92 3.91 -2.56
CA TYR A 343 -18.47 4.41 -3.82
C TYR A 343 -17.92 5.77 -4.30
N PRO A 344 -17.70 6.79 -3.44
CA PRO A 344 -17.13 8.06 -3.86
C PRO A 344 -15.70 7.96 -4.41
N TRP A 345 -14.99 6.88 -4.10
CA TRP A 345 -13.60 6.63 -4.51
C TRP A 345 -13.50 5.76 -5.76
N LEU A 346 -14.63 5.27 -6.27
CA LEU A 346 -14.72 4.40 -7.44
C LEU A 346 -15.37 5.14 -8.61
N ASP A 347 -14.81 4.96 -9.80
CA ASP A 347 -15.49 5.35 -11.03
C ASP A 347 -16.80 4.55 -11.21
N GLU A 348 -17.70 5.10 -12.02
CA GLU A 348 -19.02 4.55 -12.29
C GLU A 348 -18.99 3.05 -12.63
N GLU A 349 -18.08 2.60 -13.50
CA GLU A 349 -18.03 1.22 -13.97
C GLU A 349 -17.64 0.26 -12.84
N MET A 350 -16.61 0.62 -12.08
CA MET A 350 -16.16 -0.14 -10.92
C MET A 350 -17.22 -0.18 -9.81
N ARG A 351 -17.94 0.92 -9.61
CA ARG A 351 -19.04 1.04 -8.65
C ARG A 351 -20.21 0.14 -9.04
N HIS A 352 -20.60 0.13 -10.31
CA HIS A 352 -21.65 -0.75 -10.82
C HIS A 352 -21.24 -2.23 -10.71
N ALA A 353 -20.01 -2.58 -11.08
CA ALA A 353 -19.51 -3.94 -10.95
C ALA A 353 -19.50 -4.44 -9.50
N LEU A 354 -19.02 -3.60 -8.57
CA LEU A 354 -19.05 -3.87 -7.13
C LEU A 354 -20.49 -4.06 -6.62
N TYR A 355 -21.39 -3.14 -6.95
CA TYR A 355 -22.80 -3.23 -6.56
C TYR A 355 -23.47 -4.49 -7.11
N ALA A 356 -23.31 -4.77 -8.40
CA ALA A 356 -23.89 -5.95 -9.05
C ALA A 356 -23.38 -7.26 -8.43
N ALA A 357 -22.06 -7.33 -8.17
CA ALA A 357 -21.47 -8.46 -7.47
C ALA A 357 -22.05 -8.60 -6.06
N LEU A 358 -22.20 -7.53 -5.28
CA LEU A 358 -22.76 -7.61 -3.92
C LEU A 358 -24.26 -7.96 -3.90
N SER A 359 -25.07 -7.35 -4.77
CA SER A 359 -26.53 -7.40 -4.68
C SER A 359 -27.19 -8.57 -5.43
N ASN A 360 -26.55 -9.14 -6.44
CA ASN A 360 -27.12 -10.24 -7.22
C ASN A 360 -26.24 -11.51 -7.13
N PRO A 361 -26.64 -12.52 -6.33
CA PRO A 361 -25.91 -13.77 -6.20
C PRO A 361 -25.76 -14.57 -7.51
N SER A 362 -26.65 -14.34 -8.49
CA SER A 362 -26.59 -15.00 -9.81
C SER A 362 -25.78 -14.21 -10.83
N HIS A 363 -25.17 -13.09 -10.45
CA HIS A 363 -24.39 -12.26 -11.38
C HIS A 363 -23.11 -12.98 -11.81
N PRO A 364 -22.69 -12.91 -13.09
CA PRO A 364 -21.49 -13.61 -13.58
C PRO A 364 -20.20 -13.29 -12.81
N LEU A 365 -20.07 -12.07 -12.28
CA LEU A 365 -18.93 -11.67 -11.44
C LEU A 365 -18.79 -12.50 -10.15
N ARG A 366 -19.84 -13.16 -9.67
CA ARG A 366 -19.75 -14.11 -8.56
C ARG A 366 -18.88 -15.32 -8.88
N GLY A 367 -18.75 -15.67 -10.16
CA GLY A 367 -17.81 -16.71 -10.61
C GLY A 367 -16.33 -16.33 -10.42
N CYS A 368 -16.03 -15.08 -10.08
CA CYS A 368 -14.67 -14.63 -9.73
C CYS A 368 -14.36 -14.83 -8.24
N TRP A 369 -15.34 -15.15 -7.40
CA TRP A 369 -15.15 -15.21 -5.96
C TRP A 369 -14.40 -16.48 -5.56
N PRO A 370 -13.51 -16.41 -4.56
CA PRO A 370 -12.97 -17.60 -3.94
C PRO A 370 -14.07 -18.55 -3.46
N SER A 371 -13.85 -19.85 -3.62
CA SER A 371 -14.74 -20.91 -3.13
C SER A 371 -13.89 -21.96 -2.44
N GLU A 372 -14.32 -22.42 -1.26
CA GLU A 372 -13.61 -23.46 -0.49
C GLU A 372 -12.13 -23.15 -0.24
N GLY A 373 -11.78 -21.86 -0.09
CA GLY A 373 -10.40 -21.41 0.12
C GLY A 373 -9.52 -21.42 -1.14
N LEU A 374 -10.11 -21.60 -2.32
CA LEU A 374 -9.39 -21.61 -3.61
C LEU A 374 -9.88 -20.50 -4.53
N LEU A 375 -8.95 -19.92 -5.27
CA LEU A 375 -9.28 -19.01 -6.37
C LEU A 375 -9.88 -19.81 -7.55
N PRO A 376 -10.89 -19.27 -8.26
CA PRO A 376 -11.40 -19.90 -9.47
C PRO A 376 -10.30 -20.16 -10.50
N ARG A 377 -10.40 -21.27 -11.24
CA ARG A 377 -9.40 -21.66 -12.26
C ARG A 377 -9.11 -20.55 -13.28
N ALA A 378 -10.14 -19.78 -13.65
CA ALA A 378 -10.01 -18.64 -14.57
C ALA A 378 -9.15 -17.50 -14.02
N LEU A 379 -8.96 -17.42 -12.70
CA LEU A 379 -8.16 -16.42 -12.00
C LEU A 379 -6.81 -16.96 -11.50
N MET A 380 -6.51 -18.24 -11.69
CA MET A 380 -5.23 -18.81 -11.24
C MET A 380 -4.05 -18.04 -11.82
N PRO A 381 -3.13 -17.53 -10.98
CA PRO A 381 -1.93 -16.85 -11.46
C PRO A 381 -1.10 -17.80 -12.33
N PRO A 382 -0.40 -17.30 -13.36
CA PRO A 382 0.39 -18.12 -14.28
C PRO A 382 1.74 -18.60 -13.71
N ASP A 383 2.23 -17.97 -12.64
CA ASP A 383 3.52 -18.25 -12.02
C ASP A 383 3.56 -17.71 -10.57
N ARG A 384 4.53 -18.20 -9.77
CA ARG A 384 4.80 -17.75 -8.39
C ARG A 384 4.93 -16.24 -8.23
N HIS A 385 5.58 -15.56 -9.17
CA HIS A 385 5.83 -14.13 -9.08
C HIS A 385 4.52 -13.33 -9.15
N THR A 386 3.64 -13.75 -10.06
CA THR A 386 2.29 -13.20 -10.23
C THR A 386 1.39 -13.58 -9.07
N ALA A 387 1.52 -14.80 -8.53
CA ALA A 387 0.82 -15.21 -7.32
C ALA A 387 1.21 -14.34 -6.11
N ALA A 388 2.51 -14.11 -5.89
CA ALA A 388 3.00 -13.26 -4.80
C ALA A 388 2.56 -11.80 -4.95
N ALA A 389 2.53 -11.27 -6.17
CA ALA A 389 2.01 -9.95 -6.49
C ALA A 389 0.49 -9.86 -6.25
N LEU A 390 -0.27 -10.90 -6.63
CA LEU A 390 -1.71 -10.95 -6.42
C LEU A 390 -2.05 -11.02 -4.94
N LEU A 391 -1.37 -11.86 -4.17
CA LEU A 391 -1.53 -11.93 -2.71
C LEU A 391 -1.23 -10.58 -2.07
N GLY A 392 -0.09 -9.96 -2.42
CA GLY A 392 0.34 -8.68 -1.87
C GLY A 392 -0.61 -7.53 -2.20
N SER A 393 -0.97 -7.36 -3.48
CA SER A 393 -1.90 -6.30 -3.91
C SER A 393 -3.32 -6.50 -3.38
N ALA A 394 -3.82 -7.74 -3.31
CA ALA A 394 -5.12 -8.05 -2.72
C ALA A 394 -5.12 -7.78 -1.20
N TYR A 395 -4.07 -8.18 -0.48
CA TYR A 395 -3.97 -7.90 0.95
C TYR A 395 -3.82 -6.40 1.25
N ALA A 396 -2.99 -5.67 0.48
CA ALA A 396 -2.85 -4.22 0.59
C ALA A 396 -4.17 -3.49 0.29
N MET A 397 -4.93 -3.96 -0.69
CA MET A 397 -6.28 -3.47 -0.97
C MET A 397 -7.23 -3.72 0.19
N GLY A 398 -7.23 -4.95 0.73
CA GLY A 398 -7.95 -5.34 1.95
C GLY A 398 -7.73 -4.36 3.10
N LEU A 399 -6.46 -4.14 3.44
CA LEU A 399 -6.04 -3.21 4.49
C LEU A 399 -6.44 -1.76 4.19
N ALA A 400 -6.37 -1.33 2.93
CA ALA A 400 -6.68 0.04 2.54
C ALA A 400 -8.19 0.35 2.69
N TRP A 401 -9.07 -0.55 2.25
CA TRP A 401 -10.51 -0.34 2.42
C TRP A 401 -10.92 -0.44 3.90
N CYS A 402 -10.36 -1.38 4.66
CA CYS A 402 -10.59 -1.47 6.10
C CYS A 402 -10.21 -0.17 6.82
N ARG A 403 -9.06 0.42 6.49
CA ARG A 403 -8.62 1.71 7.04
C ARG A 403 -9.57 2.85 6.65
N LEU A 404 -10.04 2.86 5.41
CA LEU A 404 -10.96 3.89 4.91
C LEU A 404 -12.33 3.82 5.60
N THR A 405 -12.83 2.63 5.90
CA THR A 405 -14.15 2.41 6.51
C THR A 405 -14.14 2.29 8.04
N GLY A 406 -12.95 2.26 8.65
CA GLY A 406 -12.78 1.99 10.07
C GLY A 406 -13.09 0.53 10.47
N THR A 407 -13.11 -0.38 9.50
CA THR A 407 -13.34 -1.81 9.73
C THR A 407 -12.05 -2.49 10.17
N ALA A 408 -12.13 -3.36 11.17
CA ALA A 408 -10.96 -4.15 11.59
C ALA A 408 -10.63 -5.22 10.53
N PRO A 409 -9.35 -5.38 10.15
CA PRO A 409 -8.95 -6.46 9.25
C PRO A 409 -9.11 -7.83 9.93
N PRO A 410 -9.50 -8.89 9.21
CA PRO A 410 -9.59 -10.24 9.73
C PRO A 410 -8.20 -10.79 10.12
N PRO A 411 -8.05 -11.44 11.29
CA PRO A 411 -6.75 -11.95 11.76
C PRO A 411 -6.19 -13.12 10.92
N GLU A 412 -7.06 -13.85 10.23
CA GLU A 412 -6.72 -14.96 9.31
C GLU A 412 -6.55 -14.52 7.84
N GLY A 413 -6.50 -13.21 7.59
CA GLY A 413 -6.39 -12.66 6.23
C GLY A 413 -7.75 -12.54 5.52
N PHE A 414 -7.73 -11.89 4.37
CA PHE A 414 -8.91 -11.70 3.54
C PHE A 414 -9.15 -12.91 2.65
N ALA A 415 -10.41 -13.21 2.33
CA ALA A 415 -10.79 -14.39 1.56
C ALA A 415 -10.04 -14.49 0.23
N VAL A 416 -9.85 -13.37 -0.47
CA VAL A 416 -9.12 -13.32 -1.74
C VAL A 416 -7.63 -13.58 -1.54
N SER A 417 -6.97 -12.89 -0.60
CA SER A 417 -5.53 -13.07 -0.38
C SER A 417 -5.21 -14.48 0.12
N SER A 418 -6.03 -15.05 1.01
CA SER A 418 -5.84 -16.40 1.53
C SER A 418 -6.05 -17.46 0.43
N ALA A 419 -6.96 -17.23 -0.51
CA ALA A 419 -7.20 -18.15 -1.62
C ALA A 419 -6.08 -18.22 -2.68
N VAL A 420 -5.11 -17.30 -2.61
CA VAL A 420 -3.89 -17.32 -3.44
C VAL A 420 -2.81 -18.23 -2.84
N VAL A 421 -2.85 -18.46 -1.52
CA VAL A 421 -1.79 -19.16 -0.77
C VAL A 421 -1.49 -20.56 -1.34
N PRO A 422 -2.48 -21.40 -1.70
CA PRO A 422 -2.20 -22.72 -2.28
C PRO A 422 -1.34 -22.67 -3.55
N SER A 423 -1.55 -21.65 -4.41
CA SER A 423 -0.73 -21.46 -5.62
C SER A 423 0.74 -21.11 -5.33
N LEU A 424 1.07 -20.68 -4.10
CA LEU A 424 2.44 -20.42 -3.65
C LEU A 424 3.08 -21.65 -2.97
N ILE A 425 2.27 -22.59 -2.48
CA ILE A 425 2.69 -23.83 -1.84
C ILE A 425 2.97 -24.90 -2.89
N ASP A 426 2.03 -25.14 -3.81
CA ASP A 426 2.11 -26.23 -4.80
C ASP A 426 3.39 -26.11 -5.66
N GLU A 427 3.77 -24.90 -6.08
CA GLU A 427 5.01 -24.67 -6.85
C GLU A 427 6.31 -24.77 -6.02
N ARG A 428 6.23 -24.80 -4.68
CA ARG A 428 7.41 -25.00 -3.82
C ARG A 428 7.84 -26.47 -3.79
N ASP A 429 6.88 -27.37 -3.90
CA ASP A 429 7.10 -28.81 -3.86
C ASP A 429 7.56 -29.37 -5.22
N ASP A 430 7.26 -28.66 -6.33
CA ASP A 430 7.73 -29.01 -7.68
C ASP A 430 9.22 -28.67 -7.93
N ALA A 431 9.88 -27.90 -7.06
CA ALA A 431 11.29 -27.50 -7.21
C ALA A 431 12.32 -28.56 -6.78
N TRP A 432 11.88 -29.79 -6.46
CA TRP A 432 12.72 -30.89 -5.97
C TRP A 432 12.61 -32.19 -6.78
N PHE A 433 12.38 -32.12 -8.10
CA PHE A 433 12.52 -33.28 -9.00
C PHE A 433 13.43 -33.00 -10.20
#